data_AF-A0A968F4H6-F1
#
_entry.id   AF-A0A968F4H6-F1
#
_cell.length_a   1.000
_cell.length_b   1.000
_cell.length_c   1.000
_cell.angle_alpha   90.00
_cell.angle_beta   90.00
_cell.angle_gamma   90.00
#
_symmetry.space_group_name_H-M   'P 1'
#
loop_
_entity.id
_entity.type
_entity.pdbx_description
1 polymer ?
#
loop_
_entity_poly.entity_id
_entity_poly.type
_entity_poly.pdbx_seq_one_letter_code
_entity_poly.pdbx_strand_id
1 'polypeptide(L)'
;MLDAIYTGGSYNFYYAALCAGEPNVQPRRDSLNNVYVPTCYFDGGDTVLVGGWSNPTPYTSLLDQSGSRQVPEIDLSVTLTHNAKGTITVDVSATLNTFINLAPDRPSVPAGVTQGNLMTEYTYTSSTTDPEEDQLWYRFSWGDGDTTQWLGPYESGAEASAAHSWTETGTYHIKSQAKDANEAESDWSGIKFAYFEGMPYVCGDANSDETVNVSDAVYIINFVFVGGSAPDPLESGDANCDATVNVSDAVYIINFVFVGGNEPCDSNGDTVPDC
;
A
#
# COMPACT_ATOMS: atom_id res chain seq x y z
N MET A 1 -38.87 -4.71 -30.81
CA MET A 1 -38.00 -5.55 -29.97
C MET A 1 -37.09 -4.70 -29.11
N LEU A 2 -36.24 -3.83 -29.68
CA LEU A 2 -35.36 -2.95 -28.90
C LEU A 2 -36.09 -2.07 -27.87
N ASP A 3 -37.25 -1.52 -28.21
CA ASP A 3 -38.10 -0.78 -27.27
C ASP A 3 -38.58 -1.63 -26.08
N ALA A 4 -38.90 -2.91 -26.31
CA ALA A 4 -39.28 -3.84 -25.24
C ALA A 4 -38.08 -4.18 -24.33
N ILE A 5 -36.87 -4.25 -24.89
CA ILE A 5 -35.63 -4.44 -24.13
C ILE A 5 -35.33 -3.21 -23.26
N TYR A 6 -35.47 -2.00 -23.81
CA TYR A 6 -35.30 -0.75 -23.08
C TYR A 6 -36.30 -0.61 -21.93
N THR A 7 -37.60 -0.76 -22.23
CA THR A 7 -38.68 -0.65 -21.23
C THR A 7 -38.63 -1.75 -20.16
N GLY A 8 -38.06 -2.91 -20.48
CA GLY A 8 -37.80 -3.99 -19.53
C GLY A 8 -36.73 -3.67 -18.48
N GLY A 9 -35.88 -2.66 -18.71
CA GLY A 9 -34.91 -2.15 -17.72
C GLY A 9 -33.72 -3.07 -17.43
N SER A 10 -33.55 -4.18 -18.16
CA SER A 10 -32.42 -5.12 -17.95
C SER A 10 -31.08 -4.59 -18.49
N TYR A 11 -31.11 -3.52 -19.30
CA TYR A 11 -29.94 -2.89 -19.89
C TYR A 11 -29.98 -1.38 -19.64
N ASN A 12 -28.84 -0.80 -19.28
CA ASN A 12 -28.69 0.64 -19.10
C ASN A 12 -28.17 1.28 -20.39
N PHE A 13 -29.08 1.63 -21.30
CA PHE A 13 -28.75 2.31 -22.54
C PHE A 13 -29.81 3.36 -22.87
N TYR A 14 -29.41 4.42 -23.55
CA TYR A 14 -30.33 5.38 -24.15
C TYR A 14 -30.44 5.09 -25.64
N TYR A 15 -31.63 5.28 -26.21
CA TYR A 15 -31.82 5.16 -27.65
C TYR A 15 -32.72 6.28 -28.19
N ALA A 16 -32.45 6.68 -29.43
CA ALA A 16 -33.34 7.52 -30.21
C ALA A 16 -33.91 6.69 -31.36
N ALA A 17 -35.24 6.63 -31.48
CA ALA A 17 -35.89 6.03 -32.64
C ALA A 17 -36.45 7.11 -33.56
N LEU A 18 -36.10 7.02 -34.83
CA LEU A 18 -36.77 7.78 -35.87
C LEU A 18 -38.06 7.04 -36.26
N CYS A 19 -39.16 7.34 -35.57
CA CYS A 19 -40.49 6.89 -35.95
C CYS A 19 -41.03 7.80 -37.06
N ALA A 20 -40.92 7.38 -38.32
CA ALA A 20 -41.59 8.08 -39.41
C ALA A 20 -43.09 7.76 -39.33
N GLY A 21 -43.90 8.70 -38.85
CA GLY A 21 -45.37 8.67 -38.95
C GLY A 21 -45.90 8.83 -40.38
N GLU A 22 -45.04 8.67 -41.38
CA GLU A 22 -45.32 8.86 -42.80
C GLU A 22 -45.47 7.49 -43.49
N PRO A 23 -46.57 7.24 -44.22
CA PRO A 23 -46.79 5.96 -44.90
C PRO A 23 -45.76 5.66 -46.00
N ASN A 24 -44.98 6.66 -46.43
CA ASN A 24 -43.91 6.51 -47.41
C ASN A 24 -42.53 6.84 -46.81
N VAL A 25 -41.95 5.87 -46.11
CA VAL A 25 -40.62 5.98 -45.49
C VAL A 25 -39.47 5.86 -46.50
N GLN A 26 -39.77 5.50 -47.76
CA GLN A 26 -38.81 5.21 -48.82
C GLN A 26 -37.83 6.36 -49.08
N PRO A 27 -38.26 7.63 -49.25
CA PRO A 27 -37.34 8.73 -49.54
C PRO A 27 -36.41 9.04 -48.37
N ARG A 28 -36.91 8.91 -47.13
CA ARG A 28 -36.10 9.15 -45.93
C ARG A 28 -35.09 8.02 -45.72
N ARG A 29 -35.51 6.78 -45.94
CA ARG A 29 -34.63 5.60 -45.93
C ARG A 29 -33.50 5.73 -46.95
N ASP A 30 -33.82 6.11 -48.18
CA ASP A 30 -32.84 6.29 -49.26
C ASP A 30 -31.89 7.46 -48.97
N SER A 31 -32.39 8.56 -48.38
CA SER A 31 -31.55 9.70 -47.96
C SER A 31 -30.53 9.36 -46.86
N LEU A 32 -30.80 8.32 -46.08
CA LEU A 32 -29.91 7.82 -45.02
C LEU A 32 -29.05 6.65 -45.51
N ASN A 33 -29.14 6.29 -46.80
CA ASN A 33 -28.47 5.13 -47.39
C ASN A 33 -28.77 3.79 -46.66
N ASN A 34 -29.97 3.67 -46.10
CA ASN A 34 -30.36 2.48 -45.33
C ASN A 34 -31.05 1.45 -46.22
N VAL A 35 -30.52 0.22 -46.23
CA VAL A 35 -31.04 -0.82 -47.13
C VAL A 35 -32.32 -1.47 -46.57
N TYR A 36 -32.42 -1.65 -45.25
CA TYR A 36 -33.59 -2.25 -44.58
C TYR A 36 -34.02 -1.46 -43.34
N VAL A 37 -35.29 -1.60 -42.94
CA VAL A 37 -35.84 -0.98 -41.71
C VAL A 37 -36.43 -2.04 -40.78
N PRO A 38 -36.40 -1.83 -39.45
CA PRO A 38 -35.55 -0.85 -38.76
C PRO A 38 -34.05 -1.15 -38.97
N THR A 39 -33.22 -0.12 -38.96
CA THR A 39 -31.77 -0.25 -38.82
C THR A 39 -31.39 0.35 -37.49
N CYS A 40 -30.66 -0.40 -36.66
CA CYS A 40 -30.21 0.02 -35.35
C CYS A 40 -28.71 0.28 -35.39
N TYR A 41 -28.29 1.43 -34.88
CA TYR A 41 -26.89 1.81 -34.74
C TYR A 41 -26.53 1.71 -33.27
N PHE A 42 -25.54 0.88 -32.97
CA PHE A 42 -24.99 0.73 -31.62
C PHE A 42 -23.73 1.57 -31.51
N ASP A 43 -23.55 2.19 -30.35
CA ASP A 43 -22.36 2.96 -29.97
C ASP A 43 -21.89 3.96 -31.04
N GLY A 44 -22.75 4.93 -31.36
CA GLY A 44 -22.45 5.96 -32.35
C GLY A 44 -22.34 5.46 -33.81
N GLY A 45 -22.67 4.19 -34.08
CA GLY A 45 -22.57 3.58 -35.40
C GLY A 45 -21.35 2.68 -35.58
N ASP A 46 -20.61 2.38 -34.51
CA ASP A 46 -19.53 1.39 -34.53
C ASP A 46 -20.01 0.03 -35.03
N THR A 47 -21.20 -0.38 -34.58
CA THR A 47 -21.87 -1.58 -35.10
C THR A 47 -23.28 -1.24 -35.57
N VAL A 48 -23.66 -1.82 -36.71
CA VAL A 48 -24.97 -1.58 -37.35
C VAL A 48 -25.72 -2.89 -37.51
N LEU A 49 -26.89 -2.98 -36.88
CA LEU A 49 -27.82 -4.09 -37.06
C LEU A 49 -28.89 -3.70 -38.08
N VAL A 50 -28.82 -4.32 -39.26
CA VAL A 50 -29.73 -4.05 -40.37
C VAL A 50 -30.94 -5.00 -40.31
N GLY A 51 -32.14 -4.43 -40.37
CA GLY A 51 -33.40 -5.18 -40.39
C GLY A 51 -34.03 -5.43 -39.01
N GLY A 52 -35.32 -5.75 -39.02
CA GLY A 52 -36.09 -6.08 -37.82
C GLY A 52 -36.00 -7.56 -37.48
N TRP A 53 -35.59 -7.86 -36.25
CA TRP A 53 -35.52 -9.22 -35.72
C TRP A 53 -36.59 -9.42 -34.64
N SER A 54 -37.29 -10.55 -34.70
CA SER A 54 -38.35 -10.91 -33.75
C SER A 54 -37.82 -11.60 -32.49
N ASN A 55 -36.55 -12.00 -32.48
CA ASN A 55 -35.85 -12.48 -31.28
C ASN A 55 -35.02 -11.34 -30.67
N PRO A 56 -34.87 -11.31 -29.33
CA PRO A 56 -34.10 -10.25 -28.66
C PRO A 56 -32.58 -10.44 -28.79
N THR A 57 -32.10 -11.66 -29.02
CA THR A 57 -30.68 -12.02 -28.97
C THR A 57 -29.76 -11.15 -29.83
N PRO A 58 -30.06 -10.84 -31.10
CA PRO A 58 -29.20 -9.98 -31.92
C PRO A 58 -29.04 -8.56 -31.34
N TYR A 59 -30.06 -8.06 -30.64
CA TYR A 59 -30.01 -6.76 -29.99
C TYR A 59 -29.22 -6.84 -28.68
N THR A 60 -29.51 -7.81 -27.83
CA THR A 60 -28.85 -7.95 -26.51
C THR A 60 -27.36 -8.27 -26.67
N SER A 61 -26.97 -9.13 -27.62
CA SER A 61 -25.55 -9.43 -27.86
C SER A 61 -24.74 -8.20 -28.29
N LEU A 62 -25.34 -7.30 -29.08
CA LEU A 62 -24.67 -6.06 -29.48
C LEU A 62 -24.66 -5.03 -28.35
N LEU A 63 -25.68 -5.01 -27.48
CA LEU A 63 -25.66 -4.21 -26.25
C LEU A 63 -24.56 -4.69 -25.29
N ASP A 64 -24.43 -6.00 -25.08
CA ASP A 64 -23.37 -6.60 -24.27
C ASP A 64 -21.99 -6.26 -24.85
N GLN A 65 -21.82 -6.42 -26.17
CA GLN A 65 -20.57 -6.09 -26.85
C GLN A 65 -20.22 -4.61 -26.68
N SER A 66 -21.18 -3.71 -26.94
CA SER A 66 -20.99 -2.26 -26.81
C SER A 66 -20.68 -1.88 -25.36
N GLY A 67 -21.40 -2.45 -24.38
CA GLY A 67 -21.21 -2.19 -22.95
C GLY A 67 -19.91 -2.77 -22.38
N SER A 68 -19.29 -3.74 -23.05
CA SER A 68 -17.99 -4.31 -22.67
C SER A 68 -16.79 -3.51 -23.17
N ARG A 69 -17.00 -2.53 -24.06
CA ARG A 69 -15.91 -1.72 -24.61
C ARG A 69 -15.35 -0.81 -23.54
N GLN A 70 -14.02 -0.75 -23.46
CA GLN A 70 -13.34 0.25 -22.66
C GLN A 70 -13.50 1.60 -23.36
N VAL A 71 -14.07 2.59 -22.66
CA VAL A 71 -14.23 3.96 -23.15
C VAL A 71 -13.28 4.82 -22.32
N PRO A 72 -12.13 5.26 -22.87
CA PRO A 72 -11.22 6.15 -22.16
C PRO A 72 -11.94 7.45 -21.79
N GLU A 73 -11.63 7.99 -20.63
CA GLU A 73 -12.14 9.30 -20.23
C GLU A 73 -11.61 10.37 -21.19
N ILE A 74 -12.49 11.28 -21.59
CA ILE A 74 -12.15 12.40 -22.46
C ILE A 74 -12.29 13.67 -21.64
N ASP A 75 -11.17 14.34 -21.41
CA ASP A 75 -11.17 15.68 -20.83
C ASP A 75 -11.45 16.69 -21.93
N LEU A 76 -12.60 17.36 -21.82
CA LEU A 76 -13.01 18.42 -22.73
C LEU A 76 -12.83 19.78 -22.04
N SER A 77 -11.97 20.63 -22.59
CA SER A 77 -11.84 22.01 -22.15
C SER A 77 -12.40 22.96 -23.23
N VAL A 78 -13.17 23.95 -22.78
CA VAL A 78 -13.67 25.03 -23.63
C VAL A 78 -13.28 26.35 -22.99
N THR A 79 -12.39 27.09 -23.65
CA THR A 79 -11.92 28.39 -23.17
C THR A 79 -12.47 29.49 -24.06
N LEU A 80 -13.04 30.51 -23.42
CA LEU A 80 -13.56 31.71 -24.08
C LEU A 80 -12.65 32.89 -23.75
N THR A 81 -11.98 33.44 -24.76
CA THR A 81 -11.10 34.60 -24.59
C THR A 81 -11.64 35.81 -25.34
N HIS A 82 -11.99 36.87 -24.60
CA HIS A 82 -12.38 38.15 -25.18
C HIS A 82 -11.18 39.09 -25.28
N ASN A 83 -10.79 39.45 -26.51
CA ASN A 83 -9.69 40.37 -26.75
C ASN A 83 -10.20 41.82 -26.82
N ALA A 84 -9.38 42.78 -26.39
CA ALA A 84 -9.70 44.22 -26.31
C ALA A 84 -10.14 44.88 -27.64
N LYS A 85 -10.04 44.16 -28.76
CA LYS A 85 -10.48 44.60 -30.11
C LYS A 85 -11.88 44.08 -30.49
N GLY A 86 -12.63 43.47 -29.57
CA GLY A 86 -14.00 43.00 -29.79
C GLY A 86 -14.11 41.60 -30.44
N THR A 87 -13.04 40.81 -30.41
CA THR A 87 -13.04 39.42 -30.91
C THR A 87 -13.16 38.46 -29.74
N ILE A 88 -14.08 37.50 -29.85
CA ILE A 88 -14.19 36.34 -28.95
C ILE A 88 -13.51 35.16 -29.65
N THR A 89 -12.54 34.56 -28.98
CA THR A 89 -11.92 33.30 -29.41
C THR A 89 -12.52 32.18 -28.57
N VAL A 90 -12.91 31.09 -29.24
CA VAL A 90 -13.36 29.85 -28.58
C VAL A 90 -12.32 28.79 -28.88
N ASP A 91 -11.60 28.37 -27.85
CA ASP A 91 -10.65 27.26 -27.93
C ASP A 91 -11.31 26.02 -27.34
N VAL A 92 -11.43 24.98 -28.14
CA VAL A 92 -11.95 23.67 -27.72
C VAL A 92 -10.80 22.68 -27.79
N SER A 93 -10.45 22.07 -26.65
CA SER A 93 -9.48 20.99 -26.59
C SER A 93 -10.14 19.73 -26.07
N ALA A 94 -9.91 18.61 -26.74
CA ALA A 94 -10.23 17.28 -26.24
C ALA A 94 -8.93 16.52 -26.05
N THR A 95 -8.66 16.08 -24.83
CA THR A 95 -7.55 15.17 -24.51
C THR A 95 -8.12 13.79 -24.22
N LEU A 96 -7.59 12.79 -24.91
CA LEU A 96 -7.90 11.39 -24.66
C LEU A 96 -6.98 10.93 -23.54
N ASN A 97 -7.53 10.56 -22.38
CA ASN A 97 -6.75 10.03 -21.27
C ASN A 97 -6.38 8.57 -21.58
N THR A 98 -5.49 8.36 -22.55
CA THR A 98 -5.01 7.02 -22.96
C THR A 98 -3.94 6.48 -22.03
N PHE A 99 -3.46 7.25 -21.05
CA PHE A 99 -2.61 6.71 -20.00
C PHE A 99 -3.52 5.95 -19.03
N ILE A 100 -3.69 4.66 -19.30
CA ILE A 100 -4.09 3.73 -18.26
C ILE A 100 -2.97 3.75 -17.23
N ASN A 101 -3.28 4.16 -16.00
CA ASN A 101 -2.32 4.02 -14.91
C ASN A 101 -2.15 2.52 -14.62
N LEU A 102 -0.96 1.98 -14.82
CA LEU A 102 -0.64 0.63 -14.42
C LEU A 102 -0.10 0.68 -12.99
N ALA A 103 -0.51 -0.29 -12.18
CA ALA A 103 0.08 -0.40 -10.86
C ALA A 103 1.59 -0.70 -10.97
N PRO A 104 2.39 -0.29 -9.98
CA PRO A 104 3.80 -0.61 -9.93
C PRO A 104 4.03 -2.11 -9.97
N ASP A 105 5.21 -2.52 -10.46
CA ASP A 105 5.63 -3.90 -10.39
C ASP A 105 5.69 -4.38 -8.92
N ARG A 106 5.54 -5.69 -8.72
CA ARG A 106 5.68 -6.28 -7.39
C ARG A 106 7.09 -6.00 -6.84
N PRO A 107 7.22 -5.40 -5.64
CA PRO A 107 8.53 -5.11 -5.06
C PRO A 107 9.39 -6.34 -4.82
N SER A 108 10.70 -6.10 -4.74
CA SER A 108 11.68 -7.08 -4.30
C SER A 108 11.34 -7.66 -2.92
N VAL A 109 11.77 -8.89 -2.64
CA VAL A 109 11.67 -9.45 -1.28
C VAL A 109 12.50 -8.57 -0.34
N PRO A 110 11.97 -8.11 0.80
CA PRO A 110 12.69 -7.22 1.70
C PRO A 110 14.08 -7.78 2.06
N ALA A 111 15.11 -6.98 1.82
CA ALA A 111 16.49 -7.29 2.18
C ALA A 111 16.74 -6.86 3.63
N GLY A 112 17.42 -7.70 4.40
CA GLY A 112 17.64 -7.53 5.84
C GLY A 112 18.05 -8.84 6.50
N VAL A 113 18.18 -8.83 7.82
CA VAL A 113 18.55 -10.01 8.62
C VAL A 113 17.49 -11.12 8.52
N THR A 114 17.86 -12.35 8.84
CA THR A 114 16.92 -13.48 8.99
C THR A 114 16.84 -13.96 10.43
N GLN A 115 17.70 -13.43 11.30
CA GLN A 115 17.76 -13.73 12.72
C GLN A 115 18.17 -12.45 13.47
N GLY A 116 17.66 -12.28 14.69
CA GLY A 116 18.00 -11.18 15.57
C GLY A 116 17.45 -11.39 16.97
N ASN A 117 17.70 -10.42 17.84
CA ASN A 117 17.18 -10.38 19.20
C ASN A 117 15.92 -9.52 19.26
N LEU A 118 15.05 -9.78 20.23
CA LEU A 118 13.96 -8.85 20.55
C LEU A 118 14.49 -7.47 20.92
N MET A 119 13.62 -6.47 20.78
CA MET A 119 13.83 -5.08 21.23
C MET A 119 14.96 -4.34 20.51
N THR A 120 15.72 -5.04 19.66
CA THR A 120 16.68 -4.44 18.74
C THR A 120 15.98 -3.98 17.46
N GLU A 121 16.24 -2.74 17.05
CA GLU A 121 15.75 -2.19 15.79
C GLU A 121 16.53 -2.76 14.59
N TYR A 122 15.84 -3.30 13.60
CA TYR A 122 16.41 -3.80 12.35
C TYR A 122 15.81 -3.08 11.15
N THR A 123 16.69 -2.65 10.23
CA THR A 123 16.28 -2.03 8.97
C THR A 123 16.12 -3.06 7.86
N TYR A 124 15.02 -2.93 7.11
CA TYR A 124 14.75 -3.68 5.88
C TYR A 124 14.60 -2.74 4.70
N THR A 125 15.06 -3.17 3.52
CA THR A 125 14.96 -2.40 2.28
C THR A 125 14.21 -3.14 1.18
N SER A 126 13.58 -2.41 0.27
CA SER A 126 12.93 -2.96 -0.93
C SER A 126 12.86 -1.91 -2.04
N SER A 127 12.78 -2.35 -3.28
CA SER A 127 12.60 -1.50 -4.47
C SER A 127 11.68 -2.15 -5.49
N THR A 128 11.09 -1.31 -6.34
CA THR A 128 10.33 -1.68 -7.52
C THR A 128 10.33 -0.55 -8.53
N THR A 129 9.79 -0.79 -9.72
CA THR A 129 9.60 0.19 -10.80
C THR A 129 8.14 0.36 -11.12
N ASP A 130 7.80 1.51 -11.67
CA ASP A 130 6.49 1.79 -12.23
C ASP A 130 6.55 1.76 -13.77
N PRO A 131 5.60 1.11 -14.48
CA PRO A 131 5.62 1.07 -15.95
C PRO A 131 5.52 2.44 -16.62
N GLU A 132 4.90 3.41 -15.97
CA GLU A 132 4.79 4.80 -16.42
C GLU A 132 5.92 5.69 -15.86
N GLU A 133 6.83 5.11 -15.08
CA GLU A 133 7.91 5.79 -14.36
C GLU A 133 7.37 6.83 -13.35
N ASP A 134 6.18 6.60 -12.81
CA ASP A 134 5.58 7.44 -11.76
C ASP A 134 6.35 7.33 -10.44
N GLN A 135 6.17 8.34 -9.58
CA GLN A 135 6.70 8.31 -8.22
C GLN A 135 5.99 7.25 -7.39
N LEU A 136 6.76 6.64 -6.48
CA LEU A 136 6.35 5.49 -5.69
C LEU A 136 6.29 5.81 -4.20
N TRP A 137 5.37 5.15 -3.52
CA TRP A 137 5.33 5.04 -2.07
C TRP A 137 5.40 3.57 -1.66
N TYR A 138 6.05 3.28 -0.55
CA TYR A 138 6.24 1.93 -0.02
C TYR A 138 5.60 1.79 1.35
N ARG A 139 5.10 0.59 1.67
CA ARG A 139 4.80 0.22 3.05
C ARG A 139 5.36 -1.16 3.36
N PHE A 140 5.72 -1.39 4.61
CA PHE A 140 6.27 -2.65 5.10
C PHE A 140 5.32 -3.25 6.14
N SER A 141 5.04 -4.54 6.00
CA SER A 141 4.33 -5.34 7.00
C SER A 141 5.33 -6.23 7.71
N TRP A 142 5.36 -6.16 9.04
CA TRP A 142 6.39 -6.79 9.86
C TRP A 142 6.03 -8.20 10.30
N GLY A 143 4.80 -8.64 10.06
CA GLY A 143 4.32 -10.00 10.37
C GLY A 143 3.82 -10.19 11.80
N ASP A 144 3.85 -9.16 12.63
CA ASP A 144 3.32 -9.10 14.00
C ASP A 144 1.96 -8.39 14.08
N GLY A 145 1.44 -7.92 12.95
CA GLY A 145 0.22 -7.13 12.86
C GLY A 145 0.48 -5.63 12.67
N ASP A 146 1.72 -5.17 12.87
CA ASP A 146 2.12 -3.82 12.55
C ASP A 146 2.50 -3.68 11.07
N THR A 147 2.21 -2.51 10.52
CA THR A 147 2.49 -2.14 9.14
C THR A 147 2.74 -0.64 9.09
N THR A 148 3.83 -0.24 8.45
CA THR A 148 4.16 1.17 8.32
C THR A 148 3.07 1.93 7.57
N GLN A 149 2.97 3.23 7.83
CA GLN A 149 2.35 4.13 6.87
C GLN A 149 3.08 4.09 5.51
N TRP A 150 2.45 4.63 4.48
CA TRP A 150 3.08 4.80 3.17
C TRP A 150 4.26 5.79 3.29
N LEU A 151 5.46 5.31 2.95
CA LEU A 151 6.72 6.02 2.93
C LEU A 151 6.99 6.52 1.51
N GLY A 152 7.32 7.80 1.35
CA GLY A 152 7.65 8.37 0.04
C GLY A 152 7.34 9.87 -0.04
N PRO A 153 7.39 10.47 -1.24
CA PRO A 153 7.63 9.80 -2.53
C PRO A 153 9.07 9.35 -2.74
N TYR A 154 9.23 8.32 -3.57
CA TYR A 154 10.48 7.82 -4.13
C TYR A 154 10.39 7.85 -5.66
N GLU A 155 11.51 8.05 -6.35
CA GLU A 155 11.55 7.88 -7.80
C GLU A 155 11.39 6.39 -8.16
N SER A 156 10.79 6.09 -9.31
CA SER A 156 10.71 4.72 -9.85
C SER A 156 12.10 4.05 -9.85
N GLY A 157 12.17 2.83 -9.30
CA GLY A 157 13.42 2.07 -9.14
C GLY A 157 14.26 2.45 -7.92
N ALA A 158 13.92 3.50 -7.16
CA ALA A 158 14.64 3.84 -5.95
C ALA A 158 14.34 2.87 -4.79
N GLU A 159 15.33 2.67 -3.92
CA GLU A 159 15.20 1.82 -2.74
C GLU A 159 14.55 2.59 -1.58
N ALA A 160 13.54 1.97 -0.97
CA ALA A 160 12.93 2.42 0.27
C ALA A 160 13.43 1.57 1.44
N SER A 161 13.52 2.18 2.62
CA SER A 161 13.95 1.54 3.86
C SER A 161 12.97 1.84 4.99
N ALA A 162 12.70 0.85 5.82
CA ALA A 162 11.96 1.00 7.06
C ALA A 162 12.61 0.15 8.16
N ALA A 163 12.44 0.57 9.42
CA ALA A 163 12.99 -0.12 10.57
C ALA A 163 11.88 -0.56 11.53
N HIS A 164 12.12 -1.65 12.25
CA HIS A 164 11.19 -2.24 13.21
C HIS A 164 11.93 -3.03 14.30
N SER A 165 11.30 -3.15 15.47
CA SER A 165 11.74 -4.01 16.57
C SER A 165 10.59 -4.94 16.99
N TRP A 166 10.94 -6.14 17.45
CA TRP A 166 9.96 -7.16 17.86
C TRP A 166 10.03 -7.37 19.37
N THR A 167 8.88 -7.53 20.03
CA THR A 167 8.79 -7.71 21.50
C THR A 167 8.43 -9.13 21.91
N GLU A 168 8.08 -10.00 20.97
CA GLU A 168 7.75 -11.40 21.23
C GLU A 168 8.67 -12.33 20.44
N THR A 169 9.11 -13.44 21.05
CA THR A 169 9.90 -14.44 20.32
C THR A 169 9.04 -15.09 19.23
N GLY A 170 9.56 -15.20 18.02
CA GLY A 170 8.79 -15.79 16.93
C GLY A 170 9.44 -15.71 15.56
N THR A 171 8.77 -16.34 14.59
CA THR A 171 9.08 -16.18 13.16
C THR A 171 8.10 -15.20 12.54
N TYR A 172 8.63 -14.21 11.85
CA TYR A 172 7.88 -13.10 11.26
C TYR A 172 7.99 -13.12 9.74
N HIS A 173 6.90 -12.73 9.08
CA HIS A 173 6.75 -12.74 7.62
C HIS A 173 6.78 -11.32 7.08
N ILE A 174 7.99 -10.82 6.81
CA ILE A 174 8.22 -9.44 6.41
C ILE A 174 7.93 -9.32 4.90
N LYS A 175 7.11 -8.34 4.54
CA LYS A 175 6.72 -8.05 3.15
C LYS A 175 6.70 -6.55 2.91
N SER A 176 6.84 -6.15 1.65
CA SER A 176 6.68 -4.77 1.19
C SER A 176 5.63 -4.68 0.09
N GLN A 177 5.01 -3.52 -0.05
CA GLN A 177 4.09 -3.19 -1.15
C GLN A 177 4.38 -1.78 -1.61
N ALA A 178 4.16 -1.50 -2.90
CA ALA A 178 4.28 -0.17 -3.47
C ALA A 178 2.92 0.34 -3.95
N LYS A 179 2.81 1.67 -4.09
CA LYS A 179 1.76 2.32 -4.87
C LYS A 179 2.32 3.51 -5.64
N ASP A 180 1.69 3.85 -6.74
CA ASP A 180 2.03 5.02 -7.55
C ASP A 180 1.32 6.31 -7.06
N ALA A 181 1.56 7.42 -7.77
CA ALA A 181 0.95 8.72 -7.51
C ALA A 181 -0.56 8.78 -7.81
N ASN A 182 -1.07 7.81 -8.57
CA ASN A 182 -2.47 7.65 -8.95
C ASN A 182 -3.19 6.62 -8.06
N GLU A 183 -2.57 6.22 -6.94
CA GLU A 183 -3.09 5.31 -5.91
C GLU A 183 -3.29 3.86 -6.37
N ALA A 184 -2.72 3.42 -7.51
CA ALA A 184 -2.75 1.99 -7.83
C ALA A 184 -1.66 1.25 -7.03
N GLU A 185 -2.09 0.20 -6.33
CA GLU A 185 -1.22 -0.59 -5.48
C GLU A 185 -0.67 -1.81 -6.23
N SER A 186 0.61 -2.12 -6.01
CA SER A 186 1.21 -3.38 -6.44
C SER A 186 0.66 -4.57 -5.64
N ASP A 187 0.92 -5.79 -6.10
CA ASP A 187 0.89 -6.95 -5.22
C ASP A 187 1.93 -6.80 -4.09
N TRP A 188 1.71 -7.46 -2.96
CA TRP A 188 2.75 -7.62 -1.94
C TRP A 188 3.94 -8.41 -2.49
N SER A 189 5.15 -8.04 -2.07
CA SER A 189 6.38 -8.78 -2.34
C SER A 189 6.30 -10.24 -1.89
N GLY A 190 7.29 -11.05 -2.31
CA GLY A 190 7.54 -12.31 -1.63
C GLY A 190 7.87 -12.12 -0.14
N ILE A 191 7.77 -13.21 0.63
CA ILE A 191 7.97 -13.20 2.09
C ILE A 191 9.47 -13.33 2.41
N LYS A 192 9.94 -12.43 3.26
CA LYS A 192 11.18 -12.59 4.02
C LYS A 192 10.84 -13.18 5.39
N PHE A 193 11.36 -14.37 5.68
CA PHE A 193 11.24 -14.99 7.00
C PHE A 193 12.38 -14.49 7.89
N ALA A 194 12.04 -13.97 9.07
CA ALA A 194 13.01 -13.59 10.10
C ALA A 194 12.59 -14.18 11.45
N TYR A 195 13.53 -14.76 12.20
CA TYR A 195 13.30 -15.30 13.53
C TYR A 195 13.92 -14.40 14.57
N PHE A 196 13.12 -13.89 15.51
CA PHE A 196 13.63 -13.09 16.62
C PHE A 196 13.46 -13.87 17.91
N GLU A 197 14.55 -14.00 18.66
CA GLU A 197 14.57 -14.70 19.94
C GLU A 197 14.78 -13.73 21.09
N GLY A 198 14.38 -14.17 22.28
CA GLY A 198 14.63 -13.43 23.52
C GLY A 198 16.08 -13.01 23.63
N MET A 199 16.28 -11.86 24.26
CA MET A 199 17.58 -11.32 24.58
C MET A 199 18.51 -12.40 25.18
N PRO A 200 19.80 -12.44 24.79
CA PRO A 200 20.73 -13.46 25.28
C PRO A 200 21.06 -13.32 26.77
N TYR A 201 20.63 -12.22 27.41
CA TYR A 201 20.81 -11.93 28.83
C TYR A 201 19.59 -11.15 29.37
N VAL A 202 19.49 -11.09 30.71
CA VAL A 202 18.50 -10.28 31.41
C VAL A 202 19.15 -8.98 31.88
N CYS A 203 18.51 -7.83 31.62
CA CYS A 203 19.06 -6.54 32.07
C CYS A 203 19.15 -6.51 33.60
N GLY A 204 20.31 -6.13 34.14
CA GLY A 204 20.55 -6.10 35.59
C GLY A 204 20.86 -7.46 36.22
N ASP A 205 20.87 -8.57 35.46
CA ASP A 205 21.39 -9.87 35.89
C ASP A 205 22.90 -9.93 35.65
N ALA A 206 23.63 -9.30 36.56
CA ALA A 206 25.08 -9.16 36.46
C ALA A 206 25.82 -10.49 36.74
N ASN A 207 25.19 -11.42 37.47
CA ASN A 207 25.80 -12.69 37.84
C ASN A 207 25.40 -13.87 36.92
N SER A 208 24.48 -13.63 35.98
CA SER A 208 23.94 -14.59 35.01
C SER A 208 23.18 -15.76 35.66
N ASP A 209 22.44 -15.50 36.74
CA ASP A 209 21.59 -16.48 37.43
C ASP A 209 20.12 -16.47 36.99
N GLU A 210 19.82 -15.70 35.93
CA GLU A 210 18.50 -15.49 35.32
C GLU A 210 17.53 -14.66 36.19
N THR A 211 18.00 -14.08 37.30
CA THR A 211 17.14 -13.32 38.21
C THR A 211 17.77 -12.01 38.68
N VAL A 212 17.07 -10.88 38.47
CA VAL A 212 17.54 -9.58 38.98
C VAL A 212 17.26 -9.46 40.48
N ASN A 213 18.32 -9.50 41.30
CA ASN A 213 18.23 -9.45 42.75
C ASN A 213 19.44 -8.76 43.42
N VAL A 214 19.50 -8.81 44.76
CA VAL A 214 20.57 -8.15 45.53
C VAL A 214 21.96 -8.72 45.23
N SER A 215 22.04 -9.99 44.84
CA SER A 215 23.31 -10.62 44.51
C SER A 215 23.95 -10.06 43.25
N ASP A 216 23.17 -9.51 42.30
CA ASP A 216 23.67 -8.79 41.12
C ASP A 216 24.33 -7.47 41.50
N ALA A 217 23.68 -6.71 42.39
CA ALA A 217 24.29 -5.49 42.94
C ALA A 217 25.62 -5.82 43.66
N VAL A 218 25.67 -6.92 44.42
CA VAL A 218 26.92 -7.38 45.05
C VAL A 218 27.96 -7.81 44.01
N TYR A 219 27.54 -8.44 42.91
CA TYR A 219 28.42 -8.83 41.82
C TYR A 219 29.08 -7.61 41.17
N ILE A 220 28.28 -6.58 40.84
CA ILE A 220 28.78 -5.30 40.29
C ILE A 220 29.75 -4.63 41.27
N ILE A 221 29.43 -4.59 42.57
CA ILE A 221 30.34 -4.02 43.58
C ILE A 221 31.67 -4.79 43.65
N ASN A 222 31.64 -6.12 43.57
CA ASN A 222 32.84 -6.94 43.56
C ASN A 222 33.68 -6.69 42.30
N PHE A 223 33.05 -6.59 41.14
CA PHE A 223 33.71 -6.22 39.89
C PHE A 223 34.39 -4.85 39.99
N VAL A 224 33.66 -3.82 40.40
CA VAL A 224 34.13 -2.42 40.42
C VAL A 224 35.20 -2.17 41.48
N PHE A 225 35.07 -2.71 42.69
CA PHE A 225 35.93 -2.34 43.83
C PHE A 225 36.91 -3.44 44.27
N VAL A 226 36.59 -4.70 44.04
CA VAL A 226 37.35 -5.85 44.56
C VAL A 226 38.16 -6.54 43.47
N GLY A 227 37.87 -6.25 42.19
CA GLY A 227 38.51 -6.89 41.04
C GLY A 227 37.93 -8.27 40.72
N GLY A 228 36.63 -8.45 40.96
CA GLY A 228 35.88 -9.62 40.51
C GLY A 228 35.80 -9.73 38.98
N SER A 229 35.22 -10.83 38.49
CA SER A 229 34.92 -11.00 37.07
C SER A 229 33.92 -9.92 36.61
N ALA A 230 34.09 -9.44 35.38
CA ALA A 230 33.11 -8.58 34.74
C ALA A 230 31.83 -9.38 34.40
N PRO A 231 30.65 -8.73 34.39
CA PRO A 231 29.46 -9.30 33.78
C PRO A 231 29.72 -9.71 32.33
N ASP A 232 29.09 -10.80 31.87
CA ASP A 232 29.20 -11.33 30.51
C ASP A 232 27.80 -11.66 29.95
N PRO A 233 27.25 -10.86 29.03
CA PRO A 233 27.85 -9.65 28.45
C PRO A 233 27.94 -8.51 29.46
N LEU A 234 28.80 -7.51 29.19
CA LEU A 234 29.02 -6.39 30.12
C LEU A 234 27.71 -5.62 30.38
N GLU A 235 26.89 -5.52 29.35
CA GLU A 235 25.58 -4.89 29.32
C GLU A 235 24.58 -5.53 30.31
N SER A 236 24.78 -6.79 30.73
CA SER A 236 23.92 -7.40 31.76
C SER A 236 24.08 -6.74 33.13
N GLY A 237 25.22 -6.08 33.38
CA GLY A 237 25.47 -5.32 34.60
C GLY A 237 25.19 -3.81 34.50
N ASP A 238 24.82 -3.30 33.33
CA ASP A 238 24.49 -1.88 33.10
C ASP A 238 22.99 -1.66 33.35
N ALA A 239 22.61 -1.65 34.63
CA ALA A 239 21.21 -1.67 35.03
C ALA A 239 20.48 -0.34 34.75
N ASN A 240 21.20 0.77 34.66
CA ASN A 240 20.61 2.07 34.34
C ASN A 240 20.73 2.43 32.84
N CYS A 241 21.31 1.54 32.03
CA CYS A 241 21.52 1.70 30.59
C CYS A 241 22.28 3.00 30.23
N ASP A 242 23.28 3.37 31.04
CA ASP A 242 24.14 4.55 30.80
C ASP A 242 25.42 4.23 30.01
N ALA A 243 25.53 3.00 29.51
CA ALA A 243 26.66 2.41 28.80
C ALA A 243 27.89 2.15 29.68
N THR A 244 27.78 2.24 31.02
CA THR A 244 28.91 2.02 31.93
C THR A 244 28.54 1.24 33.19
N VAL A 245 29.05 0.01 33.30
CA VAL A 245 28.90 -0.79 34.54
C VAL A 245 29.72 -0.19 35.68
N ASN A 246 29.04 0.42 36.64
CA ASN A 246 29.65 1.07 37.79
C ASN A 246 28.77 1.00 39.06
N VAL A 247 29.08 1.81 40.08
CA VAL A 247 28.35 1.80 41.36
C VAL A 247 26.90 2.30 41.22
N SER A 248 26.59 3.14 40.22
CA SER A 248 25.23 3.59 39.97
C SER A 248 24.30 2.44 39.60
N ASP A 249 24.79 1.43 38.88
CA ASP A 249 24.02 0.24 38.50
C ASP A 249 23.67 -0.61 39.71
N ALA A 250 24.65 -0.84 40.59
CA ALA A 250 24.40 -1.52 41.85
C ALA A 250 23.35 -0.78 42.68
N VAL A 251 23.40 0.56 42.73
CA VAL A 251 22.39 1.37 43.42
C VAL A 251 21.03 1.28 42.72
N TYR A 252 20.99 1.23 41.39
CA TYR A 252 19.77 1.07 40.60
C TYR A 252 19.07 -0.25 40.95
N ILE A 253 19.80 -1.38 40.91
CA ILE A 253 19.28 -2.71 41.27
C ILE A 253 18.76 -2.72 42.70
N ILE A 254 19.48 -2.13 43.66
CA ILE A 254 19.02 -2.05 45.05
C ILE A 254 17.72 -1.24 45.17
N ASN A 255 17.61 -0.11 44.46
CA ASN A 255 16.38 0.68 44.47
C ASN A 255 15.21 -0.09 43.82
N PHE A 256 15.44 -0.74 42.68
CA PHE A 256 14.44 -1.58 42.02
C PHE A 256 13.93 -2.68 42.96
N VAL A 257 14.83 -3.43 43.60
CA VAL A 257 14.49 -4.57 44.47
C VAL A 257 13.77 -4.14 45.74
N PHE A 258 14.13 -3.02 46.38
CA PHE A 258 13.63 -2.64 47.70
C PHE A 258 12.60 -1.51 47.72
N VAL A 259 12.71 -0.57 46.78
CA VAL A 259 11.83 0.61 46.70
C VAL A 259 10.79 0.43 45.59
N GLY A 260 11.10 -0.36 44.57
CA GLY A 260 10.33 -0.46 43.33
C GLY A 260 10.71 0.65 42.34
N GLY A 261 10.26 0.51 41.09
CA GLY A 261 10.60 1.42 40.00
C GLY A 261 10.45 0.73 38.65
N ASN A 262 10.99 1.34 37.60
CA ASN A 262 11.15 0.70 36.30
C ASN A 262 12.11 -0.49 36.42
N GLU A 263 11.92 -1.50 35.57
CA GLU A 263 12.85 -2.61 35.46
C GLU A 263 14.23 -2.10 34.96
N PRO A 264 15.34 -2.80 35.25
CA PRO A 264 16.64 -2.42 34.70
C PRO A 264 16.56 -2.22 33.18
N CYS A 265 17.17 -1.15 32.69
CA CYS A 265 17.10 -0.73 31.29
C CYS A 265 15.70 -0.38 30.73
N ASP A 266 14.63 -0.34 31.52
CA ASP A 266 13.36 0.27 31.10
C ASP A 266 13.41 1.80 31.33
N SER A 267 14.12 2.49 30.45
CA SER A 267 14.37 3.93 30.57
C SER A 267 13.12 4.77 30.27
N ASN A 268 12.21 4.22 29.47
CA ASN A 268 11.06 4.90 28.91
C ASN A 268 9.77 4.64 29.74
N GLY A 269 9.78 3.64 30.63
CA GLY A 269 8.70 3.28 31.56
C GLY A 269 7.54 2.52 30.91
N ASP A 270 7.77 1.85 29.78
CA ASP A 270 6.76 1.08 29.06
C ASP A 270 6.68 -0.38 29.52
N THR A 271 7.40 -0.75 30.59
CA THR A 271 7.50 -2.10 31.16
C THR A 271 8.20 -3.10 30.25
N VAL A 272 9.01 -2.61 29.31
CA VAL A 272 9.83 -3.39 28.39
C VAL A 272 11.30 -2.95 28.55
N PRO A 273 12.18 -3.80 29.08
CA PRO A 273 13.60 -3.46 29.22
C PRO A 273 14.31 -3.21 27.87
N ASP A 274 15.00 -2.07 27.71
CA ASP A 274 15.70 -1.65 26.49
C ASP A 274 17.17 -2.13 26.42
N CYS A 275 17.51 -3.21 27.12
CA CYS A 275 18.73 -3.94 26.79
C CYS A 275 18.44 -4.83 25.58
#